data_AF-A0AAF0XKC5-F1
#
_entry.id   AF-A0AAF0XKC5-F1
#
_cell.length_a   1.000
_cell.length_b   1.000
_cell.length_c   1.000
_cell.angle_alpha   90.00
_cell.angle_beta   90.00
_cell.angle_gamma   90.00
#
_symmetry.space_group_name_H-M   'P 1'
#
loop_
_entity.id
_entity.type
_entity.pdbx_description
1 polymer ?
#
loop_
_entity_poly.entity_id
_entity_poly.type
_entity_poly.pdbx_seq_one_letter_code
_entity_poly.pdbx_strand_id
1 'polypeptide(L)'
;MNPTSAKPLQKKPRSIRPMSPLLLLDIDVLLKICHLLQQDGFIDLFFLIQVWFPFQTPEAINKLLHNLDWSKVHEVIEPFKNLECRVFNNFVKHTVNIGVKGALCYHACKKLIRGNNPTQQLHTLSNIADDDNLCFLAYYVFKTIYDPSTLKQNGQILQQKIFESAEFSFDLEKNCRALKGRFGKYNRFWLDRPDIFPQNGVCSSYVSGKAHNMDPYGLGCGYREIVTATCSECMILMINFKVFRGY
;
A
#
# COMPACT_ATOMS: atom_id res chain seq x y z
N MET A 1 65.50 -25.58 -2.07
CA MET A 1 64.22 -25.69 -2.80
C MET A 1 63.66 -27.08 -2.56
N ASN A 2 62.52 -27.20 -1.90
CA ASN A 2 61.69 -28.40 -1.84
C ASN A 2 60.23 -27.93 -1.67
N PRO A 3 59.28 -28.36 -2.53
CA PRO A 3 57.91 -27.87 -2.47
C PRO A 3 57.07 -28.63 -1.43
N THR A 4 56.33 -27.83 -0.65
CA THR A 4 54.98 -28.03 -0.13
C THR A 4 54.35 -29.44 -0.21
N SER A 5 54.06 -30.02 0.97
CA SER A 5 52.93 -30.94 1.16
C SER A 5 52.03 -30.40 2.28
N ALA A 6 51.17 -29.45 1.94
CA ALA A 6 50.06 -29.05 2.80
C ALA A 6 49.01 -30.17 2.80
N LYS A 7 48.75 -30.77 3.98
CA LYS A 7 47.65 -31.72 4.15
C LYS A 7 46.33 -31.04 3.77
N PRO A 8 45.44 -31.68 3.00
CA PRO A 8 44.12 -31.11 2.73
C PRO A 8 43.36 -31.02 4.06
N LEU A 9 42.91 -29.81 4.40
CA LEU A 9 41.97 -29.57 5.48
C LEU A 9 40.72 -30.39 5.20
N GLN A 10 40.57 -31.51 5.93
CA GLN A 10 39.31 -32.24 5.98
C GLN A 10 38.25 -31.27 6.51
N LYS A 11 37.38 -30.81 5.62
CA LYS A 11 36.19 -30.05 6.00
C LYS A 11 35.41 -30.95 6.96
N LYS A 12 35.27 -30.50 8.21
CA LYS A 12 34.34 -31.11 9.17
C LYS A 12 32.99 -31.32 8.46
N PRO A 13 32.31 -32.46 8.67
CA PRO A 13 30.94 -32.63 8.20
C PRO A 13 30.15 -31.40 8.64
N ARG A 14 29.47 -30.73 7.69
CA ARG A 14 28.50 -29.69 8.05
C ARG A 14 27.51 -30.37 9.00
N SER A 15 27.54 -29.95 10.26
CA SER A 15 26.46 -30.24 11.20
C SER A 15 25.15 -29.98 10.45
N ILE A 16 24.34 -31.03 10.31
CA ILE A 16 22.96 -30.90 9.87
C ILE A 16 22.32 -30.05 10.96
N ARG A 17 22.26 -28.74 10.72
CA ARG A 17 21.54 -27.84 11.62
C ARG A 17 20.11 -28.39 11.69
N PRO A 18 19.51 -28.50 12.88
CA PRO A 18 18.10 -28.85 12.96
C PRO A 18 17.34 -27.88 12.05
N MET A 19 16.64 -28.41 11.05
CA MET A 19 15.82 -27.57 10.19
C MET A 19 14.78 -26.90 11.09
N SER A 20 14.78 -25.57 11.11
CA SER A 20 13.79 -24.82 11.88
C SER A 20 12.39 -25.25 11.41
N PRO A 21 11.43 -25.49 12.32
CA PRO A 21 10.07 -25.92 11.95
C PRO A 21 9.41 -24.98 10.93
N LEU A 22 9.75 -23.69 10.97
CA LEU A 22 9.31 -22.68 10.00
C LEU A 22 9.74 -22.99 8.56
N LEU A 23 10.91 -23.62 8.34
CA LEU A 23 11.43 -23.98 7.02
C LEU A 23 10.66 -25.13 6.37
N LEU A 24 9.99 -25.94 7.18
CA LEU A 24 9.23 -27.12 6.76
C LEU A 24 7.74 -26.82 6.60
N LEU A 25 7.31 -25.60 6.92
CA LEU A 25 5.91 -25.22 6.79
C LEU A 25 5.50 -25.24 5.32
N ASP A 26 4.41 -25.96 5.07
CA ASP A 26 3.70 -25.89 3.81
C ASP A 26 3.27 -24.45 3.52
N ILE A 27 3.31 -24.06 2.25
CA ILE A 27 3.01 -22.71 1.81
C ILE A 27 1.59 -22.28 2.19
N ASP A 28 0.61 -23.18 2.18
CA ASP A 28 -0.77 -22.86 2.53
C ASP A 28 -0.94 -22.66 4.04
N VAL A 29 -0.15 -23.38 4.85
CA VAL A 29 -0.07 -23.14 6.29
C VAL A 29 0.59 -21.79 6.57
N LEU A 30 1.67 -21.47 5.86
CA LEU A 30 2.34 -20.18 6.00
C LEU A 30 1.43 -19.03 5.59
N LEU A 31 0.65 -19.18 4.51
CA LEU A 31 -0.34 -18.21 4.09
C LEU A 31 -1.39 -17.97 5.17
N LYS A 32 -1.91 -19.03 5.80
CA LYS A 32 -2.86 -18.89 6.92
C LYS A 32 -2.26 -18.15 8.10
N ILE A 33 -1.01 -18.48 8.46
CA ILE A 33 -0.28 -17.77 9.52
C ILE A 33 -0.14 -16.30 9.15
N CYS A 34 0.28 -15.98 7.92
CA CYS A 34 0.39 -14.60 7.46
C CYS A 34 -0.96 -13.88 7.49
N HIS A 35 -2.05 -14.51 7.08
CA HIS A 35 -3.37 -13.88 7.13
C HIS A 35 -3.81 -13.56 8.57
N LEU A 36 -3.60 -14.48 9.51
CA LEU A 36 -3.90 -14.27 10.94
C LEU A 36 -3.04 -13.15 11.53
N LEU A 37 -1.74 -13.22 11.29
CA LEU A 37 -0.79 -12.20 11.74
C LEU A 37 -1.09 -10.82 11.14
N GLN A 38 -1.59 -10.75 9.90
CA GLN A 38 -2.09 -9.52 9.29
C GLN A 38 -3.37 -9.03 9.98
N GLN A 39 -4.27 -9.90 10.44
CA GLN A 39 -5.46 -9.48 11.19
C GLN A 39 -5.07 -8.75 12.48
N ASP A 40 -4.02 -9.22 13.15
CA ASP A 40 -3.52 -8.65 14.41
C ASP A 40 -2.57 -7.45 14.21
N GLY A 41 -2.38 -6.99 12.96
CA GLY A 41 -1.47 -5.89 12.61
C GLY A 41 0.02 -6.23 12.78
N PHE A 42 0.34 -7.51 12.94
CA PHE A 42 1.66 -7.99 13.28
C PHE A 42 2.25 -8.84 12.17
N ILE A 43 2.78 -8.22 11.12
CA ILE A 43 3.73 -8.91 10.26
C ILE A 43 5.05 -8.13 10.20
N ASP A 44 6.03 -8.67 10.91
CA ASP A 44 7.42 -8.46 10.56
C ASP A 44 7.78 -9.41 9.40
N LEU A 45 7.42 -8.98 8.19
CA LEU A 45 7.79 -9.64 6.94
C LEU A 45 9.30 -9.76 6.81
N PHE A 46 10.06 -8.88 7.45
CA PHE A 46 11.51 -8.90 7.42
C PHE A 46 12.06 -10.17 8.08
N PHE A 47 11.57 -10.59 9.26
CA PHE A 47 12.00 -11.86 9.85
C PHE A 47 11.59 -13.08 9.00
N LEU A 48 10.39 -13.03 8.41
CA LEU A 48 9.95 -14.10 7.51
C LEU A 48 10.86 -14.20 6.27
N ILE A 49 11.23 -13.07 5.67
CA ILE A 49 12.15 -13.01 4.52
C ILE A 49 13.53 -13.56 4.90
N GLN A 50 14.06 -13.20 6.07
CA GLN A 50 15.39 -13.64 6.47
C GLN A 50 15.48 -15.14 6.76
N VAL A 51 14.43 -15.70 7.37
CA VAL A 51 14.46 -17.08 7.84
C VAL A 51 13.91 -18.04 6.79
N TRP A 52 12.82 -17.69 6.10
CA TRP A 52 12.10 -18.63 5.23
C TRP A 52 12.58 -18.58 3.78
N PHE A 53 12.69 -17.40 3.16
CA PHE A 53 12.96 -17.25 1.71
C PHE A 53 14.21 -18.01 1.22
N PRO A 54 15.35 -18.02 1.93
CA PRO A 54 16.57 -18.66 1.42
C PRO A 54 16.46 -20.18 1.21
N PHE A 55 15.42 -20.81 1.78
CA PHE A 55 15.25 -22.26 1.78
C PHE A 55 14.05 -22.72 0.93
N GLN A 56 13.45 -21.82 0.16
CA GLN A 56 12.21 -22.08 -0.57
C GLN A 56 12.41 -21.93 -2.07
N THR A 57 11.52 -22.54 -2.84
CA THR A 57 11.54 -22.40 -4.30
C THR A 57 10.99 -21.02 -4.72
N PRO A 58 11.41 -20.49 -5.87
CA PRO A 58 10.85 -19.25 -6.41
C PRO A 58 9.32 -19.28 -6.53
N GLU A 59 8.74 -20.43 -6.85
CA GLU A 59 7.29 -20.61 -7.00
C GLU A 59 6.57 -20.46 -5.66
N ALA A 60 7.10 -21.07 -4.59
CA ALA A 60 6.54 -20.95 -3.25
C ALA A 60 6.62 -19.50 -2.73
N ILE A 61 7.74 -18.81 -3.01
CA ILE A 61 7.92 -17.40 -2.68
C ILE A 61 6.91 -16.54 -3.45
N ASN A 62 6.77 -16.73 -4.77
CA ASN A 62 5.82 -15.99 -5.57
C ASN A 62 4.38 -16.21 -5.08
N LYS A 63 4.01 -17.47 -4.81
CA LYS A 63 2.69 -17.80 -4.24
C LYS A 63 2.44 -17.08 -2.92
N LEU A 64 3.42 -17.03 -2.02
CA LEU A 64 3.32 -16.25 -0.78
C LEU A 64 3.03 -14.77 -1.09
N LEU A 65 3.91 -14.16 -1.89
CA LEU A 65 3.92 -12.72 -2.15
C LEU A 65 2.66 -12.20 -2.83
N HIS A 66 2.08 -12.98 -3.73
CA HIS A 66 0.84 -12.63 -4.43
C HIS A 66 -0.41 -12.71 -3.55
N ASN A 67 -0.33 -13.40 -2.41
CA ASN A 67 -1.46 -13.58 -1.50
C ASN A 67 -1.30 -12.80 -0.17
N LEU A 68 -0.27 -11.95 -0.05
CA LEU A 68 -0.11 -11.08 1.12
C LEU A 68 -0.97 -9.82 0.98
N ASP A 69 -1.62 -9.41 2.07
CA ASP A 69 -2.23 -8.08 2.15
C ASP A 69 -1.16 -6.97 2.28
N TRP A 70 -0.80 -6.36 1.15
CA TRP A 70 0.18 -5.27 1.05
C TRP A 70 -0.26 -3.96 1.73
N SER A 71 -1.54 -3.82 2.10
CA SER A 71 -2.00 -2.68 2.89
C SER A 71 -1.45 -2.74 4.32
N LYS A 72 -1.27 -3.96 4.85
CA LYS A 72 -0.90 -4.25 6.25
C LYS A 72 0.59 -4.47 6.49
N VAL A 73 1.36 -4.64 5.41
CA VAL A 73 2.85 -4.58 5.43
C VAL A 73 3.36 -3.20 5.91
N HIS A 74 2.43 -2.24 6.02
CA HIS A 74 2.46 -0.90 6.60
C HIS A 74 3.10 -0.74 7.99
N GLU A 75 2.72 -1.66 8.87
CA GLU A 75 2.37 -1.35 10.26
C GLU A 75 3.50 -1.51 11.27
N VAL A 76 4.74 -1.69 10.81
CA VAL A 76 5.89 -1.57 11.71
C VAL A 76 6.08 -0.11 12.08
N ILE A 77 5.41 0.28 13.17
CA ILE A 77 5.66 1.47 13.95
C ILE A 77 6.85 1.15 14.84
N GLU A 78 8.07 1.28 14.33
CA GLU A 78 9.22 1.63 15.16
C GLU A 78 10.41 2.07 14.29
N PRO A 79 11.15 3.13 14.70
CA PRO A 79 12.44 3.44 14.12
C PRO A 79 13.48 2.42 14.62
N PHE A 80 14.65 2.36 14.00
CA PHE A 80 15.84 1.59 14.41
C PHE A 80 16.03 0.19 13.79
N LYS A 81 16.55 0.18 12.56
CA LYS A 81 17.96 -0.18 12.25
C LYS A 81 18.16 -0.02 10.74
N ASN A 82 19.29 0.57 10.33
CA ASN A 82 19.61 0.77 8.90
C ASN A 82 19.62 -0.54 8.09
N LEU A 83 19.76 -1.70 8.74
CA LEU A 83 19.73 -3.01 8.08
C LEU A 83 18.29 -3.43 7.73
N GLU A 84 17.36 -3.36 8.68
CA GLU A 84 15.94 -3.72 8.48
C GLU A 84 15.30 -2.88 7.37
N CYS A 85 15.53 -1.57 7.41
CA CYS A 85 15.06 -0.67 6.36
C CYS A 85 15.69 -0.97 4.99
N ARG A 86 16.99 -1.33 4.94
CA ARG A 86 17.66 -1.71 3.68
C ARG A 86 17.10 -3.02 3.13
N VAL A 87 16.93 -4.04 3.98
CA VAL A 87 16.38 -5.34 3.58
C VAL A 87 14.94 -5.19 3.13
N PHE A 88 14.11 -4.42 3.83
CA PHE A 88 12.74 -4.13 3.42
C PHE A 88 12.68 -3.38 2.08
N ASN A 89 13.52 -2.37 1.85
CA ASN A 89 13.56 -1.69 0.56
C ASN A 89 14.05 -2.62 -0.58
N ASN A 90 15.01 -3.50 -0.30
CA ASN A 90 15.46 -4.51 -1.26
C ASN A 90 14.36 -5.53 -1.57
N PHE A 91 13.61 -5.94 -0.55
CA PHE A 91 12.43 -6.79 -0.68
C PHE A 91 11.38 -6.14 -1.57
N VAL A 92 10.96 -4.90 -1.27
CA VAL A 92 10.03 -4.14 -2.10
C VAL A 92 10.54 -4.01 -3.54
N LYS A 93 11.84 -3.75 -3.73
CA LYS A 93 12.44 -3.69 -5.06
C LYS A 93 12.32 -5.03 -5.80
N HIS A 94 12.59 -6.13 -5.10
CA HIS A 94 12.45 -7.47 -5.67
C HIS A 94 11.00 -7.78 -6.04
N THR A 95 10.04 -7.53 -5.14
CA THR A 95 8.62 -7.81 -5.39
C THR A 95 8.03 -6.95 -6.50
N VAL A 96 8.48 -5.70 -6.63
CA VAL A 96 8.18 -4.84 -7.79
C VAL A 96 8.74 -5.42 -9.08
N ASN A 97 9.99 -5.90 -9.06
CA ASN A 97 10.64 -6.46 -10.27
C ASN A 97 9.92 -7.72 -10.80
N ILE A 98 9.34 -8.53 -9.92
CA ILE A 98 8.58 -9.73 -10.31
C ILE A 98 7.09 -9.45 -10.56
N GLY A 99 6.64 -8.19 -10.46
CA GLY A 99 5.28 -7.79 -10.83
C GLY A 99 4.20 -8.04 -9.78
N VAL A 100 4.54 -8.11 -8.49
CA VAL A 100 3.53 -8.25 -7.43
C VAL A 100 2.69 -6.96 -7.35
N LYS A 101 1.40 -7.05 -7.69
CA LYS A 101 0.48 -5.89 -7.82
C LYS A 101 0.42 -5.01 -6.57
N GLY A 102 0.29 -5.60 -5.39
CA GLY A 102 0.29 -4.84 -4.14
C GLY A 102 1.61 -4.12 -3.86
N ALA A 103 2.74 -4.69 -4.26
CA ALA A 103 4.05 -4.05 -4.17
C ALA A 103 4.23 -2.92 -5.20
N LEU A 104 3.72 -3.11 -6.42
CA LEU A 104 3.65 -2.07 -7.45
C LEU A 104 2.80 -0.89 -6.98
N CYS A 105 1.60 -1.15 -6.45
CA CYS A 105 0.73 -0.15 -5.85
C CYS A 105 1.47 0.61 -4.76
N TYR A 106 2.10 -0.10 -3.84
CA TYR A 106 2.88 0.49 -2.77
C TYR A 106 4.01 1.40 -3.26
N HIS A 107 4.81 0.91 -4.22
CA HIS A 107 5.92 1.66 -4.79
C HIS A 107 5.44 2.93 -5.51
N ALA A 108 4.39 2.80 -6.32
CA ALA A 108 3.80 3.91 -7.05
C ALA A 108 3.24 4.96 -6.10
N CYS A 109 2.49 4.58 -5.06
CA CYS A 109 2.04 5.50 -4.01
C CYS A 109 3.21 6.24 -3.35
N LYS A 110 4.27 5.54 -2.94
CA LYS A 110 5.48 6.16 -2.34
C LYS A 110 6.12 7.19 -3.28
N LYS A 111 6.19 6.89 -4.58
CA LYS A 111 6.76 7.79 -5.58
C LYS A 111 5.86 9.00 -5.84
N LEU A 112 4.54 8.78 -5.92
CA LEU A 112 3.53 9.83 -6.05
C LEU A 112 3.50 10.76 -4.84
N ILE A 113 3.59 10.24 -3.60
CA ILE A 113 3.65 11.10 -2.41
C ILE A 113 4.92 11.98 -2.41
N ARG A 114 5.98 11.53 -3.06
CA ARG A 114 7.26 12.25 -3.17
C ARG A 114 7.40 13.05 -4.46
N GLY A 115 6.37 13.17 -5.30
CA GLY A 115 6.44 13.91 -6.57
C GLY A 115 7.35 13.30 -7.65
N ASN A 116 7.73 12.02 -7.53
CA ASN A 116 8.69 11.39 -8.44
C ASN A 116 8.00 10.71 -9.63
N ASN A 117 8.23 11.21 -10.84
CA ASN A 117 7.69 10.68 -12.11
C ASN A 117 6.17 10.42 -12.07
N PRO A 118 5.33 11.39 -11.67
CA PRO A 118 3.93 11.16 -11.35
C PRO A 118 3.14 10.53 -12.50
N THR A 119 3.35 10.96 -13.74
CA THR A 119 2.70 10.39 -14.93
C THR A 119 2.95 8.88 -15.07
N GLN A 120 4.21 8.45 -14.92
CA GLN A 120 4.58 7.04 -14.99
C GLN A 120 3.93 6.24 -13.84
N GLN A 121 3.90 6.79 -12.64
CA GLN A 121 3.36 6.09 -11.48
C GLN A 121 1.83 6.00 -11.50
N LEU A 122 1.15 7.04 -12.02
CA LEU A 122 -0.29 6.98 -12.30
C LEU A 122 -0.60 5.92 -13.37
N HIS A 123 0.21 5.80 -14.41
CA HIS A 123 0.06 4.74 -15.40
C HIS A 123 0.24 3.35 -14.78
N THR A 124 1.26 3.15 -13.93
CA THR A 124 1.41 1.90 -13.16
C THR A 124 0.16 1.58 -12.35
N LEU A 125 -0.37 2.54 -11.59
CA LEU A 125 -1.60 2.32 -10.80
C LEU A 125 -2.80 2.01 -11.69
N SER A 126 -2.95 2.70 -12.82
CA SER A 126 -4.03 2.47 -13.78
C SER A 126 -4.04 1.04 -14.30
N ASN A 127 -2.86 0.48 -14.61
CA ASN A 127 -2.73 -0.87 -15.18
C ASN A 127 -3.10 -2.00 -14.21
N ILE A 128 -3.15 -1.72 -12.91
CA ILE A 128 -3.47 -2.71 -11.87
C ILE A 128 -4.68 -2.27 -11.03
N ALA A 129 -5.40 -1.22 -11.43
CA ALA A 129 -6.54 -0.68 -10.69
C ALA A 129 -7.73 -1.66 -10.67
N ASP A 130 -7.95 -2.40 -11.75
CA ASP A 130 -9.10 -3.31 -11.84
C ASP A 130 -8.92 -4.59 -10.99
N ASP A 131 -7.69 -4.87 -10.57
CA ASP A 131 -7.32 -6.09 -9.86
C ASP A 131 -7.27 -5.93 -8.33
N ASP A 132 -7.23 -4.70 -7.83
CA ASP A 132 -6.96 -4.43 -6.41
C ASP A 132 -7.68 -3.15 -5.95
N ASN A 133 -8.55 -3.28 -4.95
CA ASN A 133 -9.39 -2.19 -4.44
C ASN A 133 -8.57 -1.02 -3.86
N LEU A 134 -7.44 -1.30 -3.22
CA LEU A 134 -6.57 -0.24 -2.70
C LEU A 134 -5.88 0.51 -3.84
N CYS A 135 -5.47 -0.21 -4.89
CA CYS A 135 -4.89 0.37 -6.09
C CYS A 135 -5.89 1.22 -6.87
N PHE A 136 -7.12 0.72 -7.04
CA PHE A 136 -8.23 1.48 -7.62
C PHE A 136 -8.41 2.81 -6.90
N LEU A 137 -8.55 2.77 -5.57
CA LEU A 137 -8.71 3.96 -4.74
C LEU A 137 -7.50 4.90 -4.90
N ALA A 138 -6.28 4.36 -4.81
CA ALA A 138 -5.05 5.12 -4.94
C ALA A 138 -4.96 5.85 -6.29
N TYR A 139 -5.27 5.17 -7.39
CA TYR A 139 -5.23 5.75 -8.72
C TYR A 139 -6.11 7.00 -8.82
N TYR A 140 -7.40 6.86 -8.50
CA TYR A 140 -8.36 7.97 -8.63
C TYR A 140 -8.06 9.10 -7.65
N VAL A 141 -7.66 8.79 -6.42
CA VAL A 141 -7.27 9.81 -5.42
C VAL A 141 -6.03 10.59 -5.88
N PHE A 142 -4.93 9.91 -6.27
CA PHE A 142 -3.71 10.60 -6.71
C PHE A 142 -3.91 11.32 -8.04
N LYS A 143 -4.74 10.80 -8.96
CA LYS A 143 -5.03 11.47 -10.23
C LYS A 143 -5.66 12.85 -10.02
N THR A 144 -6.52 13.02 -9.01
CA THR A 144 -7.09 14.35 -8.68
C THR A 144 -6.06 15.36 -8.15
N ILE A 145 -4.94 14.89 -7.61
CA ILE A 145 -3.86 15.77 -7.14
C ILE A 145 -3.05 16.28 -8.33
N TYR A 146 -2.70 15.39 -9.25
CA TYR A 146 -1.83 15.69 -10.38
C TYR A 146 -2.57 16.27 -11.58
N ASP A 147 -3.88 16.05 -11.67
CA ASP A 147 -4.78 16.62 -12.66
C ASP A 147 -6.13 16.99 -12.00
N PRO A 148 -6.21 18.18 -11.36
CA PRO A 148 -7.41 18.64 -10.67
C PRO A 148 -8.66 18.73 -11.56
N SER A 149 -8.47 18.88 -12.88
CA SER A 149 -9.59 18.92 -13.84
C SER A 149 -10.39 17.60 -13.88
N THR A 150 -9.76 16.50 -13.46
CA THR A 150 -10.37 15.16 -13.43
C THR A 150 -11.19 14.88 -12.17
N LEU A 151 -11.26 15.82 -11.21
CA LEU A 151 -11.94 15.63 -9.91
C LEU A 151 -13.36 15.07 -10.07
N LYS A 152 -14.17 15.69 -10.94
CA LYS A 152 -15.57 15.30 -11.16
C LYS A 152 -15.69 13.90 -11.76
N GLN A 153 -14.93 13.62 -12.82
CA GLN A 153 -14.96 12.32 -13.49
C GLN A 153 -14.48 11.20 -12.56
N ASN A 154 -13.37 11.42 -11.86
CA ASN A 154 -12.83 10.44 -10.89
C ASN A 154 -13.80 10.23 -9.73
N GLY A 155 -14.48 11.28 -9.27
CA GLY A 155 -15.52 11.18 -8.25
C GLY A 155 -16.69 10.32 -8.73
N GLN A 156 -17.15 10.48 -9.97
CA GLN A 156 -18.23 9.66 -10.55
C GLN A 156 -17.84 8.18 -10.61
N ILE A 157 -16.62 7.88 -11.07
CA ILE A 157 -16.13 6.50 -11.16
C ILE A 157 -16.01 5.85 -9.78
N LEU A 158 -15.45 6.58 -8.79
CA LEU A 158 -15.39 6.09 -7.41
C LEU A 158 -16.78 5.88 -6.82
N GLN A 159 -17.71 6.79 -7.09
CA GLN A 159 -19.07 6.73 -6.54
C GLN A 159 -19.80 5.51 -7.12
N GLN A 160 -19.66 5.29 -8.43
CA GLN A 160 -20.17 4.10 -9.10
C GLN A 160 -19.58 2.82 -8.48
N LYS A 161 -18.26 2.75 -8.28
CA LYS A 161 -17.61 1.58 -7.65
C LYS A 161 -18.13 1.32 -6.24
N ILE A 162 -18.36 2.37 -5.44
CA ILE A 162 -18.94 2.24 -4.08
C ILE A 162 -20.36 1.68 -4.14
N PHE A 163 -21.18 2.13 -5.09
CA PHE A 163 -22.56 1.62 -5.23
C PHE A 163 -22.62 0.19 -5.79
N GLU A 164 -21.74 -0.17 -6.71
CA GLU A 164 -21.78 -1.45 -7.41
C GLU A 164 -21.03 -2.58 -6.66
N SER A 165 -20.01 -2.25 -5.86
CA SER A 165 -19.19 -3.23 -5.16
C SER A 165 -19.36 -3.10 -3.65
N ALA A 166 -20.15 -4.01 -3.07
CA ALA A 166 -20.33 -4.13 -1.62
C ALA A 166 -18.99 -4.36 -0.90
N GLU A 167 -18.10 -5.15 -1.50
CA GLU A 167 -16.74 -5.39 -0.99
C GLU A 167 -15.93 -4.10 -0.93
N PHE A 168 -15.87 -3.34 -2.04
CA PHE A 168 -15.16 -2.06 -2.08
C PHE A 168 -15.74 -1.06 -1.07
N SER A 169 -17.06 -0.97 -0.98
CA SER A 169 -17.73 -0.08 -0.02
C SER A 169 -17.43 -0.46 1.43
N PHE A 170 -17.38 -1.76 1.74
CA PHE A 170 -17.05 -2.26 3.07
C PHE A 170 -15.59 -1.98 3.44
N ASP A 171 -14.67 -2.19 2.50
CA ASP A 171 -13.22 -1.98 2.69
C ASP A 171 -12.77 -0.52 2.50
N LEU A 172 -13.67 0.41 2.16
CA LEU A 172 -13.32 1.80 1.88
C LEU A 172 -12.56 2.46 3.03
N GLU A 173 -13.00 2.23 4.26
CA GLU A 173 -12.32 2.74 5.46
C GLU A 173 -10.92 2.16 5.60
N LYS A 174 -10.77 0.85 5.45
CA LYS A 174 -9.48 0.16 5.51
C LYS A 174 -8.52 0.71 4.47
N ASN A 175 -8.99 0.86 3.23
CA ASN A 175 -8.18 1.36 2.12
C ASN A 175 -7.78 2.82 2.31
N CYS A 176 -8.69 3.68 2.77
CA CYS A 176 -8.38 5.07 3.12
C CYS A 176 -7.35 5.15 4.26
N ARG A 177 -7.49 4.33 5.32
CA ARG A 177 -6.51 4.26 6.42
C ARG A 177 -5.14 3.81 5.93
N ALA A 178 -5.07 2.82 5.05
CA ALA A 178 -3.82 2.35 4.45
C ALA A 178 -3.11 3.46 3.65
N LEU A 179 -3.86 4.22 2.83
CA LEU A 179 -3.33 5.38 2.11
C LEU A 179 -2.89 6.50 3.07
N LYS A 180 -3.67 6.82 4.11
CA LYS A 180 -3.30 7.79 5.17
C LYS A 180 -1.97 7.39 5.84
N GLY A 181 -1.80 6.13 6.19
CA GLY A 181 -0.56 5.60 6.77
C GLY A 181 0.65 5.75 5.83
N ARG A 182 0.47 5.38 4.55
CA ARG A 182 1.51 5.58 3.50
C ARG A 182 1.86 7.05 3.35
N PHE A 183 0.85 7.92 3.30
CA PHE A 183 1.02 9.36 3.21
C PHE A 183 1.84 9.89 4.39
N GLY A 184 1.42 9.64 5.64
CA GLY A 184 2.13 10.07 6.84
C GLY A 184 3.60 9.64 6.88
N LYS A 185 3.91 8.44 6.37
CA LYS A 185 5.29 7.92 6.30
C LYS A 185 6.16 8.63 5.25
N TYR A 186 5.61 8.98 4.10
CA TYR A 186 6.39 9.46 2.95
C TYR A 186 6.28 10.96 2.66
N ASN A 187 5.29 11.64 3.24
CA ASN A 187 5.00 13.06 3.04
C ASN A 187 6.05 14.01 3.68
N ARG A 188 7.00 13.51 4.48
CA ARG A 188 8.01 14.36 5.19
C ARG A 188 8.85 15.27 4.28
N PHE A 189 8.79 15.10 2.96
CA PHE A 189 9.53 15.89 1.97
C PHE A 189 8.64 16.49 0.88
N TRP A 190 7.30 16.45 1.03
CA TRP A 190 6.40 17.07 0.05
C TRP A 190 6.33 18.58 0.34
N LEU A 191 7.33 19.30 -0.17
CA LEU A 191 7.52 20.74 0.03
C LEU A 191 6.32 21.56 -0.48
N ASP A 192 5.71 21.10 -1.57
CA ASP A 192 4.51 21.70 -2.17
C ASP A 192 3.31 20.82 -1.86
N ARG A 193 2.82 20.86 -0.62
CA ARG A 193 1.55 20.22 -0.27
C ARG A 193 0.50 20.81 -1.22
N PRO A 194 -0.09 20.02 -2.14
CA PRO A 194 -1.19 20.53 -2.93
C PRO A 194 -2.27 20.93 -1.93
N ASP A 195 -2.82 22.13 -2.08
CA ASP A 195 -3.94 22.52 -1.25
C ASP A 195 -5.13 21.70 -1.74
N ILE A 196 -5.31 20.51 -1.17
CA ILE A 196 -6.31 19.52 -1.61
C ILE A 196 -7.73 19.93 -1.16
N PHE A 197 -7.89 21.16 -0.71
CA PHE A 197 -9.19 21.77 -0.50
C PHE A 197 -9.64 22.42 -1.81
N PRO A 198 -10.94 22.40 -2.14
CA PRO A 198 -11.44 23.46 -3.01
C PRO A 198 -11.01 24.78 -2.37
N GLN A 199 -10.32 25.64 -3.11
CA GLN A 199 -9.83 26.93 -2.58
C GLN A 199 -10.96 27.77 -1.95
N ASN A 200 -12.22 27.39 -2.16
CA ASN A 200 -13.42 28.01 -1.60
C ASN A 200 -14.35 27.07 -0.79
N GLY A 201 -13.96 25.86 -0.38
CA GLY A 201 -14.82 24.99 0.46
C GLY A 201 -16.12 24.47 -0.21
N VAL A 202 -16.29 24.73 -1.50
CA VAL A 202 -17.58 24.70 -2.18
C VAL A 202 -17.52 23.79 -3.41
N CYS A 203 -18.41 22.78 -3.47
CA CYS A 203 -18.59 21.95 -4.66
C CYS A 203 -19.04 22.81 -5.85
N SER A 204 -18.60 22.50 -7.08
CA SER A 204 -19.04 23.22 -8.29
C SER A 204 -20.58 23.23 -8.48
N SER A 205 -21.28 22.30 -7.84
CA SER A 205 -22.76 22.20 -7.82
C SER A 205 -23.45 23.18 -6.86
N TYR A 206 -22.69 23.94 -6.05
CA TYR A 206 -23.18 24.92 -5.06
C TYR A 206 -23.95 26.09 -5.67
N VAL A 207 -23.80 26.32 -6.98
CA VAL A 207 -24.60 27.32 -7.72
C VAL A 207 -26.11 26.98 -7.68
N SER A 208 -26.50 25.76 -7.29
CA SER A 208 -27.91 25.30 -7.35
C SER A 208 -28.63 25.13 -6.01
N GLY A 209 -27.99 25.40 -4.87
CA GLY A 209 -28.66 25.46 -3.55
C GLY A 209 -29.31 24.15 -3.03
N LYS A 210 -29.03 22.99 -3.65
CA LYS A 210 -29.57 21.70 -3.20
C LYS A 210 -28.53 20.91 -2.39
N ALA A 211 -28.72 20.91 -1.08
CA ALA A 211 -28.26 19.94 -0.07
C ALA A 211 -26.92 19.21 -0.33
N HIS A 212 -25.81 19.68 0.26
CA HIS A 212 -24.58 18.89 0.36
C HIS A 212 -23.87 19.04 1.72
N ASN A 213 -23.49 17.90 2.31
CA ASN A 213 -23.01 17.68 3.70
C ASN A 213 -21.55 18.10 3.99
N MET A 214 -20.98 19.03 3.24
CA MET A 214 -19.60 19.46 3.51
C MET A 214 -19.64 20.77 4.28
N ASP A 215 -19.59 20.68 5.61
CA ASP A 215 -19.19 21.82 6.44
C ASP A 215 -17.69 22.07 6.20
N PRO A 216 -17.28 23.19 5.59
CA PRO A 216 -15.88 23.49 5.33
C PRO A 216 -15.10 23.84 6.61
N TYR A 217 -15.78 24.03 7.75
CA TYR A 217 -15.20 24.47 9.02
C TYR A 217 -15.47 23.54 10.22
N GLY A 218 -16.39 22.59 10.11
CA GLY A 218 -16.81 21.72 11.22
C GLY A 218 -16.48 20.24 11.00
N LEU A 219 -15.77 19.66 11.96
CA LEU A 219 -15.70 18.23 12.30
C LEU A 219 -15.74 17.23 11.13
N GLY A 220 -14.59 16.62 10.85
CA GLY A 220 -14.38 15.73 9.71
C GLY A 220 -15.47 14.69 9.46
N CYS A 221 -15.76 14.43 8.19
CA CYS A 221 -16.80 13.51 7.72
C CYS A 221 -16.62 12.07 8.23
N GLY A 222 -17.71 11.35 8.48
CA GLY A 222 -17.70 9.90 8.71
C GLY A 222 -17.63 9.10 7.40
N TYR A 223 -17.13 7.86 7.43
CA TYR A 223 -17.18 6.99 6.24
C TYR A 223 -18.61 6.69 5.79
N ARG A 224 -19.58 6.67 6.73
CA ARG A 224 -21.01 6.59 6.40
C ARG A 224 -21.44 7.74 5.50
N GLU A 225 -21.02 8.97 5.82
CA GLU A 225 -21.37 10.17 5.04
C GLU A 225 -20.74 10.13 3.65
N ILE A 226 -19.51 9.60 3.54
CA ILE A 226 -18.83 9.36 2.26
C ILE A 226 -19.65 8.40 1.40
N VAL A 227 -20.02 7.24 1.94
CA VAL A 227 -20.75 6.21 1.19
C VAL A 227 -22.15 6.68 0.80
N THR A 228 -22.81 7.51 1.62
CA THR A 228 -24.14 8.05 1.33
C THR A 228 -24.13 9.37 0.54
N ALA A 229 -22.95 9.85 0.13
CA ALA A 229 -22.83 11.14 -0.55
C ALA A 229 -23.53 11.10 -1.92
N THR A 230 -24.44 12.05 -2.15
CA THR A 230 -25.16 12.19 -3.42
C THR A 230 -24.32 12.91 -4.47
N CYS A 231 -23.39 13.77 -4.06
CA CYS A 231 -22.45 14.45 -4.94
C CYS A 231 -21.11 13.73 -4.98
N SER A 232 -20.72 13.28 -6.18
CA SER A 232 -19.45 12.63 -6.46
C SER A 232 -18.22 13.50 -6.16
N GLU A 233 -18.31 14.81 -6.41
CA GLU A 233 -17.23 15.76 -6.08
C GLU A 233 -17.06 15.91 -4.57
N CYS A 234 -18.16 16.05 -3.82
CA CYS A 234 -18.10 16.08 -2.35
C CYS A 234 -17.52 14.76 -1.80
N MET A 235 -17.94 13.64 -2.37
CA MET A 235 -17.48 12.31 -1.95
C MET A 235 -15.96 12.15 -2.10
N ILE A 236 -15.40 12.48 -3.28
CA ILE A 236 -13.96 12.35 -3.51
C ILE A 236 -13.15 13.36 -2.69
N LEU A 237 -13.69 14.56 -2.43
CA LEU A 237 -13.05 15.53 -1.54
C LEU A 237 -13.00 15.04 -0.09
N MET A 238 -14.07 14.41 0.40
CA MET A 238 -14.10 13.77 1.72
C MET A 238 -13.09 12.63 1.82
N ILE A 239 -12.98 11.79 0.78
CA ILE A 239 -11.96 10.72 0.69
C ILE A 239 -10.55 11.34 0.74
N ASN A 240 -10.28 12.35 -0.08
CA ASN A 240 -9.01 13.06 -0.11
C ASN A 240 -8.66 13.65 1.27
N PHE A 241 -9.65 14.21 1.97
CA PHE A 241 -9.48 14.71 3.33
C PHE A 241 -9.05 13.59 4.28
N LYS A 242 -9.70 12.42 4.23
CA LYS A 242 -9.33 11.25 5.05
C LYS A 242 -7.91 10.75 4.78
N VAL A 243 -7.48 10.77 3.53
CA VAL A 243 -6.15 10.27 3.13
C VAL A 243 -5.04 11.26 3.47
N PHE A 244 -5.23 12.56 3.23
CA PHE A 244 -4.12 13.53 3.23
C PHE A 244 -4.11 14.53 4.40
N ARG A 245 -5.21 14.67 5.13
CA ARG A 245 -5.32 15.63 6.25
C ARG A 245 -5.79 15.01 7.55
N GLY A 246 -6.68 14.02 7.52
CA GLY A 246 -7.49 13.62 8.66
C GLY A 246 -6.68 13.48 9.95
N TYR A 247 -7.11 14.18 11.00
CA TYR A 247 -6.71 13.93 12.38
C TYR A 247 -7.09 12.50 12.75
#